data_AF-A0A496XE02-F1
#
_entry.id   AF-A0A496XE02-F1
#
_cell.length_a   1.000
_cell.length_b   1.000
_cell.length_c   1.000
_cell.angle_alpha   90.00
_cell.angle_beta   90.00
_cell.angle_gamma   90.00
#
_symmetry.space_group_name_H-M   'P 1'
#
loop_
_entity.id
_entity.type
_entity.pdbx_description
1 polymer ?
#
loop_
_entity_poly.entity_id
_entity_poly.type
_entity_poly.pdbx_seq_one_letter_code
_entity_poly.pdbx_strand_id
1 'polypeptide(L)'
;MNELLASGALRKMKTPLADPVEYRMILGAEEVPVNAYLGKQLQLDYQGAINCIHCDRKTNKSFNQGYCYPCFKRLAQCDIC
;
A
#
# COMPACT_ATOMS: atom_id res chain seq x y z
N MET A 1 -8.70 -23.73 -2.18
CA MET A 1 -7.92 -23.39 -0.98
C MET A 1 -7.05 -22.22 -1.40
N ASN A 2 -7.40 -20.99 -0.98
CA ASN A 2 -6.70 -19.79 -1.44
C ASN A 2 -5.41 -19.67 -0.63
N GLU A 3 -4.27 -19.55 -1.32
CA GLU A 3 -2.97 -19.35 -0.70
C GLU A 3 -2.85 -17.90 -0.19
N LEU A 4 -2.47 -17.73 1.07
CA LEU A 4 -2.19 -16.40 1.63
C LEU A 4 -0.80 -15.96 1.15
N LEU A 5 -0.77 -14.97 0.25
CA LEU A 5 0.48 -14.48 -0.33
C LEU A 5 1.26 -13.54 0.58
N ALA A 6 0.57 -12.67 1.33
CA ALA A 6 1.15 -11.72 2.28
C ALA A 6 0.05 -11.04 3.12
N SER A 7 0.40 -10.45 4.26
CA SER A 7 -0.52 -9.64 5.07
C SER A 7 0.15 -8.45 5.76
N GLY A 8 -0.57 -7.33 5.88
CA GLY A 8 -0.10 -6.16 6.63
C GLY A 8 -0.63 -4.84 6.09
N ALA A 9 -0.07 -3.74 6.60
CA ALA A 9 -0.43 -2.40 6.14
C ALA A 9 0.02 -2.21 4.68
N LEU A 10 -0.95 -1.98 3.79
CA LEU A 10 -0.68 -1.72 2.38
C LEU A 10 0.10 -0.40 2.21
N ARG A 11 1.14 -0.44 1.37
CA ARG A 11 1.90 0.74 0.94
C ARG A 11 1.89 0.84 -0.59
N LYS A 12 2.28 2.02 -1.11
CA LYS A 12 2.46 2.22 -2.55
C LYS A 12 3.45 1.18 -3.09
N MET A 13 3.13 0.60 -4.24
CA MET A 13 3.99 -0.39 -4.88
C MET A 13 5.39 0.18 -5.14
N LYS A 14 6.40 -0.68 -4.99
CA LYS A 14 7.74 -0.43 -5.54
C LYS A 14 7.72 -0.75 -7.03
N THR A 15 8.25 0.18 -7.81
CA THR A 15 8.30 0.07 -9.28
C THR A 15 9.73 0.29 -9.77
N PRO A 16 10.66 -0.67 -9.55
CA PRO A 16 12.00 -0.55 -10.09
C PRO A 16 11.98 -0.52 -11.62
N LEU A 17 12.77 0.39 -12.20
CA LEU A 17 12.93 0.50 -13.64
C LEU A 17 13.70 -0.73 -14.14
N ALA A 18 12.99 -1.61 -14.82
CA ALA A 18 13.48 -2.84 -15.45
C ALA A 18 12.82 -3.00 -16.83
N ASP A 19 13.22 -4.02 -17.59
CA ASP A 19 12.64 -4.34 -18.90
C ASP A 19 12.20 -5.82 -18.94
N PRO A 20 10.89 -6.12 -18.82
CA PRO A 20 9.80 -5.19 -18.53
C PRO A 20 9.86 -4.65 -17.09
N VAL A 21 9.17 -3.53 -16.84
CA VAL A 21 9.10 -2.91 -15.50
C VAL A 21 8.59 -3.90 -14.45
N GLU A 22 9.24 -3.95 -13.30
CA GLU A 22 8.84 -4.81 -12.18
C GLU A 22 7.90 -4.05 -11.24
N TYR A 23 6.86 -4.73 -10.75
CA TYR A 23 5.94 -4.23 -9.72
C TYR A 23 5.98 -5.14 -8.50
N ARG A 24 6.21 -4.53 -7.33
CA ARG A 24 6.24 -5.22 -6.04
C ARG A 24 5.19 -4.59 -5.12
N MET A 25 4.21 -5.39 -4.70
CA MET A 25 3.20 -4.99 -3.72
C MET A 25 3.80 -5.12 -2.32
N ILE A 26 3.62 -4.08 -1.51
CA ILE A 26 4.15 -4.03 -0.13
C ILE A 26 2.99 -4.16 0.84
N LEU A 27 3.05 -5.20 1.67
CA LEU A 27 2.08 -5.49 2.74
C LEU A 27 2.86 -5.69 4.03
N GLY A 28 2.88 -4.66 4.89
CA GLY A 28 3.69 -4.71 6.11
C GLY A 28 5.19 -4.83 5.80
N ALA A 29 5.80 -5.94 6.21
CA ALA A 29 7.21 -6.25 5.94
C ALA A 29 7.42 -7.12 4.69
N GLU A 30 6.35 -7.55 4.03
CA GLU A 30 6.40 -8.46 2.89
C GLU A 30 6.35 -7.71 1.56
N GLU A 31 7.09 -8.23 0.58
CA GLU A 31 7.07 -7.75 -0.81
C GLU A 31 6.67 -8.88 -1.75
N VAL A 32 5.53 -8.70 -2.44
CA VAL A 32 5.00 -9.69 -3.38
C VAL A 32 5.30 -9.24 -4.82
N PRO A 33 6.00 -10.04 -5.65
CA PRO A 33 6.27 -9.71 -7.05
C PRO A 33 5.00 -9.89 -7.90
N VAL A 34 4.30 -8.79 -8.19
CA VAL A 34 2.95 -8.82 -8.77
C VAL A 34 2.97 -9.26 -10.24
N ASN A 35 4.05 -9.01 -10.97
CA ASN A 35 4.19 -9.41 -12.38
C ASN A 35 3.93 -10.92 -12.59
N ALA A 36 4.31 -11.77 -11.62
CA ALA A 36 4.12 -13.22 -11.68
C ALA A 36 2.64 -13.67 -11.58
N TYR A 37 1.74 -12.73 -11.27
CA TYR A 37 0.31 -12.95 -11.12
C TYR A 37 -0.53 -12.27 -12.21
N LEU A 38 0.11 -11.70 -13.24
CA LEU A 38 -0.60 -11.20 -14.41
C LEU A 38 -1.43 -12.32 -15.06
N GLY A 39 -2.70 -12.02 -15.37
CA GLY A 39 -3.66 -13.00 -15.89
C GLY A 39 -4.24 -13.96 -14.85
N LYS A 40 -3.83 -13.90 -13.58
CA LYS A 40 -4.41 -14.68 -12.49
C LYS A 40 -5.44 -13.87 -11.70
N GLN A 41 -6.37 -14.55 -11.05
CA GLN A 41 -7.31 -13.92 -10.13
C GLN A 41 -6.66 -13.75 -8.75
N LEU A 42 -6.69 -12.53 -8.22
CA LEU A 42 -6.24 -12.20 -6.86
C LEU A 42 -7.43 -11.76 -6.01
N GLN A 43 -7.36 -12.07 -4.72
CA GLN A 43 -8.31 -11.60 -3.71
C GLN A 43 -7.56 -10.72 -2.71
N LEU A 44 -8.18 -9.60 -2.33
CA LEU A 44 -7.68 -8.70 -1.30
C LEU A 44 -8.72 -8.62 -0.18
N ASP A 45 -8.33 -8.98 1.03
CA ASP A 45 -9.21 -8.96 2.20
C ASP A 45 -8.85 -7.78 3.11
N TYR A 46 -9.78 -6.83 3.24
CA TYR A 46 -9.60 -5.68 4.12
C TYR A 46 -9.87 -6.05 5.59
N GLN A 47 -8.84 -5.94 6.43
CA GLN A 47 -8.88 -6.33 7.84
C GLN A 47 -9.51 -5.30 8.80
N GLY A 48 -10.13 -4.23 8.29
CA GLY A 48 -10.87 -3.27 9.12
C GLY A 48 -10.03 -2.16 9.77
N ALA A 49 -8.79 -1.95 9.33
CA ALA A 49 -7.94 -0.87 9.80
C ALA A 49 -7.26 -0.12 8.65
N ILE A 50 -7.31 1.21 8.72
CA ILE A 50 -6.47 2.10 7.91
C ILE A 50 -5.60 2.87 8.90
N ASN A 51 -4.28 2.83 8.68
CA ASN A 51 -3.30 3.49 9.53
C ASN A 51 -2.55 4.55 8.73
N CYS A 52 -2.36 5.73 9.33
CA CYS A 52 -1.59 6.79 8.71
C CYS A 52 -0.15 6.33 8.44
N ILE A 53 0.36 6.53 7.22
CA ILE A 53 1.71 6.10 6.83
C ILE A 53 2.83 6.84 7.59
N HIS A 54 2.53 7.99 8.20
CA HIS A 54 3.50 8.80 8.95
C HIS A 54 3.39 8.62 10.47
N CYS A 55 2.19 8.69 11.05
CA CYS A 55 2.01 8.65 12.51
C CYS A 55 1.35 7.38 13.04
N ASP A 56 1.05 6.42 12.15
CA ASP A 56 0.39 5.14 12.44
C ASP A 56 -1.00 5.23 13.09
N ARG A 57 -1.55 6.44 13.24
CA ARG A 57 -2.89 6.66 13.78
C ARG A 57 -3.93 5.90 12.96
N LYS A 58 -4.74 5.08 13.64
CA LYS A 58 -5.96 4.48 13.07
C LYS A 58 -6.92 5.58 12.61
N THR A 59 -7.40 5.45 11.39
CA THR A 59 -8.36 6.37 10.79
C THR A 59 -9.38 5.59 9.97
N ASN A 60 -10.52 6.23 9.69
CA ASN A 60 -11.56 5.63 8.87
C ASN A 60 -11.36 5.93 7.37
N LYS A 61 -10.48 6.89 7.05
CA LYS A 61 -10.22 7.36 5.68
C LYS A 61 -8.76 7.75 5.52
N SER A 62 -8.16 7.41 4.39
CA SER A 62 -6.84 7.90 4.01
C SER A 62 -6.94 9.14 3.11
N PHE A 63 -5.96 10.03 3.23
CA PHE A 63 -5.78 11.23 2.43
C PHE A 63 -4.38 11.19 1.79
N ASN A 64 -4.23 11.78 0.61
CA ASN A 64 -2.97 11.84 -0.15
C ASN A 64 -2.10 10.56 -0.10
N GLN A 65 -2.65 9.43 -0.56
CA GLN A 65 -1.95 8.13 -0.62
C GLN A 65 -1.53 7.53 0.74
N GLY A 66 -2.18 7.90 1.86
CA GLY A 66 -2.08 7.12 3.11
C GLY A 66 -1.98 7.92 4.40
N TYR A 67 -2.23 9.22 4.40
CA TYR A 67 -2.20 10.06 5.60
C TYR A 67 -3.56 10.13 6.31
N CYS A 68 -3.56 10.35 7.62
CA CYS A 68 -4.75 10.80 8.33
C CYS A 68 -4.97 12.31 8.10
N TYR A 69 -6.19 12.80 8.30
CA TYR A 69 -6.54 14.21 8.07
C TYR A 69 -5.61 15.23 8.78
N PRO A 70 -5.22 15.05 10.05
CA PRO A 70 -4.27 15.96 10.71
C PRO A 70 -2.88 16.00 10.07
N CYS A 71 -2.34 14.84 9.66
CA CYS A 71 -1.05 14.77 8.98
C CYS A 71 -1.14 15.35 7.57
N PHE A 72 -2.22 15.06 6.86
CA PHE A 72 -2.50 15.65 5.55
C PHE A 72 -2.50 17.18 5.58
N LYS A 73 -3.13 17.79 6.59
CA LYS A 73 -3.21 19.25 6.71
C LYS A 73 -1.91 19.92 7.16
N ARG A 74 -1.01 19.20 7.85
CA ARG A 74 0.14 19.78 8.55
C ARG A 74 1.50 19.49 7.92
N LEU A 75 1.64 18.38 7.21
CA LEU A 75 2.94 17.95 6.69
C LEU A 75 3.15 18.50 5.28
N ALA A 76 4.25 19.22 5.07
CA ALA A 76 4.60 19.79 3.76
C ALA A 76 4.73 18.72 2.65
N GLN A 77 5.10 17.48 2.99
CA GLN A 77 5.15 16.36 2.04
C GLN A 77 3.77 15.94 1.48
N CYS A 78 2.68 16.50 2.03
CA CYS A 78 1.33 16.29 1.54
C CYS A 78 0.84 17.41 0.60
N ASP A 79 1.62 18.50 0.46
CA ASP A 79 1.27 19.61 -0.41
C ASP A 79 1.43 19.19 -1.88
N ILE A 80 0.49 19.61 -2.71
CA ILE A 80 0.53 19.33 -4.15
C ILE A 80 1.45 20.37 -4.77
N CYS A 81 2.63 19.93 -5.24
CA CYS A 81 3.53 20.73 -6.06
C CYS A 81 3.09 20.74 -7.53
#